data_AF-A0A9N9D5U8-F1
#
_entry.id   AF-A0A9N9D5U8-F1
#
_cell.length_a   1.000
_cell.length_b   1.000
_cell.length_c   1.000
_cell.angle_alpha   90.00
_cell.angle_beta   90.00
_cell.angle_gamma   90.00
#
_symmetry.space_group_name_H-M   'P 1'
#
loop_
_entity.id
_entity.type
_entity.pdbx_description
1 polymer ?
#
loop_
_entity_poly.entity_id
_entity_poly.type
_entity_poly.pdbx_seq_one_letter_code
_entity_poly.pdbx_strand_id
1 'polypeptide(L)'
;MTNKQRKYNEITPRLKASFAFLEFLYLVTGAVLILFGVRWLITADDNVRSFVVTEGLLLGAIIVGGFIVLAFFITIPPFLSPLRRKNWLNTHAVMVVLTAIALLTLGARIWFTTLQERKMLGNKWAALSDAGRAEFEDELQCCGWLNVTQEEAQSNFCTPDVLKDPNTAPCVNKLAAASDLILRHLFTSLFGFIGVDIFAFFATVIFIQAINVEQRYEKIDEKNGASRHYV
;
A
#
# COMPACT_ATOMS: atom_id res chain seq x y z
N MET A 1 -5.60 -19.52 42.83
CA MET A 1 -6.15 -18.74 41.69
C MET A 1 -6.93 -19.73 40.82
N THR A 2 -8.21 -19.90 41.12
CA THR A 2 -9.08 -20.86 40.43
C THR A 2 -9.28 -20.41 38.98
N ASN A 3 -8.89 -21.29 38.06
CA ASN A 3 -9.13 -21.13 36.64
C ASN A 3 -10.64 -21.10 36.42
N LYS A 4 -11.21 -19.88 36.33
CA LYS A 4 -12.62 -19.65 36.05
C LYS A 4 -12.86 -20.06 34.60
N GLN A 5 -13.06 -21.35 34.37
CA GLN A 5 -13.44 -21.88 33.07
C GLN A 5 -14.70 -21.15 32.61
N ARG A 6 -14.58 -20.34 31.55
CA ARG A 6 -15.76 -19.71 30.95
C ARG A 6 -16.65 -20.83 30.43
N LYS A 7 -17.90 -20.81 30.87
CA LYS A 7 -18.95 -21.76 30.46
C LYS A 7 -19.23 -21.68 28.95
N TYR A 8 -18.90 -20.56 28.32
CA TYR A 8 -19.00 -20.29 26.89
C TYR A 8 -17.60 -20.08 26.29
N ASN A 9 -17.29 -20.76 25.19
CA ASN A 9 -15.98 -20.69 24.53
C ASN A 9 -16.11 -20.40 23.03
N GLU A 10 -16.90 -19.39 22.69
CA GLU A 10 -17.08 -18.93 21.31
C GLU A 10 -15.79 -18.29 20.78
N ILE A 11 -15.05 -17.57 21.63
CA ILE A 11 -13.72 -17.05 21.30
C ILE A 11 -12.68 -18.18 21.44
N THR A 12 -12.73 -19.11 20.48
CA THR A 12 -11.79 -20.24 20.44
C THR A 12 -10.34 -19.77 20.23
N PRO A 13 -9.34 -20.53 20.68
CA PRO A 13 -7.92 -20.24 20.40
C PRO A 13 -7.62 -20.16 18.90
N ARG A 14 -8.32 -20.96 18.08
CA ARG A 14 -8.20 -20.95 16.62
C ARG A 14 -8.66 -19.62 16.04
N LEU A 15 -9.81 -19.10 16.49
CA LEU A 15 -10.30 -17.80 16.05
C LEU A 15 -9.32 -16.67 16.41
N LYS A 16 -8.78 -16.67 17.63
CA LYS A 16 -7.78 -15.67 18.04
C LYS A 16 -6.51 -15.75 17.20
N ALA A 17 -6.04 -16.96 16.90
CA ALA A 17 -4.87 -17.16 16.06
C ALA A 17 -5.10 -16.68 14.63
N SER A 18 -6.25 -17.00 14.02
CA SER A 18 -6.61 -16.52 12.68
C SER A 18 -6.75 -15.00 12.62
N PHE A 19 -7.37 -14.38 13.63
CA PHE A 19 -7.45 -12.93 13.74
C PHE A 19 -6.06 -12.30 13.85
N ALA A 20 -5.21 -12.78 14.77
CA ALA A 20 -3.86 -12.28 14.95
C ALA A 20 -2.99 -12.44 13.68
N PHE A 21 -3.15 -13.54 12.95
CA PHE A 21 -2.45 -13.77 11.69
C PHE A 21 -2.84 -12.74 10.62
N LEU A 22 -4.13 -12.50 10.43
CA LEU A 22 -4.61 -11.53 9.43
C LEU A 22 -4.23 -10.08 9.81
N GLU A 23 -4.30 -9.73 11.10
CA GLU A 23 -3.81 -8.44 11.61
C GLU A 23 -2.31 -8.27 11.42
N PHE A 24 -1.53 -9.35 11.58
CA PHE A 24 -0.09 -9.31 11.29
C PHE A 24 0.18 -9.07 9.80
N LEU A 25 -0.54 -9.73 8.90
CA LEU A 25 -0.42 -9.45 7.46
C LEU A 25 -0.78 -8.00 7.13
N TYR A 26 -1.84 -7.47 7.74
CA TYR A 26 -2.22 -6.06 7.60
C TYR A 26 -1.14 -5.12 8.14
N LEU A 27 -0.51 -5.42 9.28
CA LEU A 27 0.65 -4.66 9.76
C LEU A 27 1.82 -4.68 8.75
N VAL A 28 2.09 -5.83 8.15
CA VAL A 28 3.16 -5.99 7.15
C VAL A 28 2.91 -5.10 5.94
N THR A 29 1.68 -4.98 5.45
CA THR A 29 1.39 -4.07 4.31
C THR A 29 1.71 -2.62 4.68
N GLY A 30 1.31 -2.17 5.88
CA GLY A 30 1.64 -0.83 6.39
C GLY A 30 3.14 -0.58 6.51
N ALA A 31 3.88 -1.54 7.07
CA ALA A 31 5.33 -1.46 7.20
C ALA A 31 6.03 -1.40 5.83
N VAL A 32 5.60 -2.22 4.87
CA VAL A 32 6.13 -2.22 3.50
C VAL A 32 5.88 -0.86 2.83
N LEU A 33 4.68 -0.29 2.94
CA LEU A 33 4.38 1.04 2.40
C LEU A 33 5.28 2.14 2.95
N ILE A 34 5.51 2.15 4.26
CA ILE A 34 6.42 3.12 4.90
C ILE A 34 7.84 2.91 4.42
N LEU A 35 8.34 1.67 4.44
CA LEU A 35 9.72 1.35 4.07
C LEU A 35 10.02 1.74 2.63
N PHE A 36 9.16 1.34 1.68
CA PHE A 36 9.33 1.71 0.28
C PHE A 36 9.15 3.21 0.07
N GLY A 37 8.14 3.82 0.69
CA GLY A 37 7.89 5.26 0.59
C GLY A 37 9.08 6.08 1.07
N VAL A 38 9.61 5.80 2.27
CA VAL A 38 10.77 6.50 2.83
C VAL A 38 12.02 6.22 2.01
N ARG A 39 12.30 4.97 1.65
CA ARG A 39 13.50 4.62 0.90
C ARG A 39 13.52 5.33 -0.45
N TRP A 40 12.39 5.39 -1.15
CA TRP A 40 12.29 6.07 -2.43
C TRP A 40 12.27 7.59 -2.32
N LEU A 41 11.80 8.14 -1.19
CA LEU A 41 11.87 9.58 -0.91
C LEU A 41 13.31 10.04 -0.68
N ILE A 42 14.12 9.23 0.00
CA ILE A 42 15.53 9.56 0.29
C ILE A 42 16.43 9.36 -0.94
N THR A 43 16.12 8.39 -1.80
CA THR A 43 16.88 8.12 -3.04
C THR A 43 16.22 8.77 -4.27
N ALA A 44 15.55 9.90 -4.08
CA ALA A 44 14.87 10.62 -5.15
C ALA A 44 15.88 11.42 -6.00
N ASP A 45 16.69 10.72 -6.78
CA ASP A 45 17.51 11.32 -7.83
C ASP A 45 16.71 11.39 -9.16
N ASP A 46 17.22 12.14 -10.15
CA ASP A 46 16.66 12.34 -11.50
C ASP A 46 16.71 11.06 -12.38
N ASN A 47 16.26 9.94 -11.83
CA ASN A 47 16.17 8.64 -12.49
C ASN A 47 14.79 8.42 -13.13
N VAL A 48 14.66 7.37 -13.96
CA VAL A 48 13.39 6.98 -14.60
C VAL A 48 12.22 6.88 -13.61
N ARG A 49 12.53 6.52 -12.35
CA ARG A 49 11.56 6.41 -11.26
C ARG A 49 10.91 7.74 -10.87
N SER A 50 11.66 8.84 -10.82
CA SER A 50 11.14 10.17 -10.43
C SER A 50 10.19 10.75 -11.49
N PHE A 51 10.23 10.22 -12.73
CA PHE A 51 9.30 10.58 -13.80
C PHE A 51 7.90 10.05 -13.54
N VAL A 52 7.80 8.87 -12.95
CA VAL A 52 6.52 8.22 -12.68
C VAL A 52 6.03 8.54 -11.28
N VAL A 53 6.92 8.43 -10.31
CA VAL A 53 6.58 8.40 -8.90
C VAL A 53 6.77 9.80 -8.34
N THR A 54 5.65 10.48 -8.11
CA THR A 54 5.65 11.83 -7.53
C THR A 54 5.87 11.79 -6.02
N GLU A 55 6.46 12.85 -5.47
CA GLU A 55 6.62 13.02 -4.01
C GLU A 55 5.28 12.89 -3.28
N GLY A 56 4.20 13.48 -3.82
CA GLY A 56 2.87 13.36 -3.24
C GLY A 56 2.35 11.91 -3.16
N LEU A 57 2.72 11.06 -4.13
CA LEU A 57 2.38 9.63 -4.09
C LEU A 57 3.17 8.91 -2.99
N LEU A 58 4.46 9.23 -2.83
CA LEU A 58 5.32 8.67 -1.78
C LEU A 58 4.85 9.08 -0.38
N LEU A 59 4.59 10.37 -0.16
CA LEU A 59 4.05 10.88 1.09
C LEU A 59 2.68 10.26 1.39
N GLY A 60 1.82 10.13 0.39
CA GLY A 60 0.55 9.43 0.52
C GLY A 60 0.73 7.98 0.99
N ALA A 61 1.65 7.22 0.40
CA ALA A 61 1.96 5.86 0.80
C ALA A 61 2.48 5.77 2.25
N ILE A 62 3.37 6.68 2.66
CA ILE A 62 3.90 6.75 4.04
C ILE A 62 2.77 7.04 5.03
N ILE A 63 1.92 8.03 4.73
CA ILE A 63 0.80 8.42 5.60
C ILE A 63 -0.19 7.27 5.77
N VAL A 64 -0.60 6.64 4.66
CA VAL A 64 -1.51 5.48 4.69
C VAL A 64 -0.89 4.32 5.44
N GLY A 65 0.39 4.02 5.19
CA GLY A 65 1.11 2.99 5.95
C GLY A 65 1.17 3.28 7.45
N GLY A 66 1.35 4.55 7.83
CA GLY A 66 1.28 5.00 9.22
C GLY A 66 -0.09 4.76 9.87
N PHE A 67 -1.18 5.03 9.13
CA PHE A 67 -2.54 4.73 9.60
C PHE A 67 -2.80 3.23 9.75
N ILE A 68 -2.27 2.40 8.86
CA ILE A 68 -2.36 0.93 8.96
C ILE A 68 -1.64 0.44 10.22
N VAL A 69 -0.43 0.92 10.49
CA VAL A 69 0.32 0.58 11.70
C VAL A 69 -0.43 1.04 12.96
N LEU A 70 -1.01 2.25 12.94
CA LEU A 70 -1.82 2.75 14.04
C LEU A 70 -3.08 1.91 14.28
N ALA A 71 -3.77 1.50 13.21
CA ALA A 71 -4.94 0.63 13.27
C ALA A 71 -4.58 -0.70 13.94
N PHE A 72 -3.45 -1.32 13.55
CA PHE A 72 -2.96 -2.52 14.21
C PHE A 72 -2.80 -2.33 15.74
N PHE A 73 -2.19 -1.24 16.20
CA PHE A 73 -2.02 -1.00 17.64
C PHE A 73 -3.36 -0.84 18.39
N ILE A 74 -4.41 -0.36 17.73
CA ILE A 74 -5.78 -0.26 18.30
C ILE A 74 -6.39 -1.64 18.57
N THR A 75 -5.90 -2.71 17.94
CA THR A 75 -6.37 -4.09 18.18
C THR A 75 -5.79 -4.73 19.44
N ILE A 76 -4.71 -4.19 20.02
CA ILE A 76 -4.05 -4.79 21.20
C ILE A 76 -4.99 -4.82 22.43
N PRO A 77 -5.65 -3.72 22.83
CA PRO A 77 -6.57 -3.74 23.97
C PRO A 77 -7.71 -4.77 23.88
N PRO A 78 -8.46 -4.88 22.75
CA PRO A 78 -9.50 -5.90 22.61
C PRO A 78 -8.93 -7.31 22.46
N PHE A 79 -7.69 -7.49 21.97
CA PHE A 79 -7.06 -8.80 21.94
C PHE A 79 -6.81 -9.37 23.36
N LEU A 80 -6.34 -8.51 24.27
CA LEU A 80 -6.11 -8.89 25.68
C LEU A 80 -7.41 -9.02 26.49
N SER A 81 -8.40 -8.17 26.21
CA SER A 81 -9.65 -8.09 26.99
C SER A 81 -10.90 -7.90 26.09
N PRO A 82 -11.26 -8.93 25.30
CA PRO A 82 -12.24 -8.80 24.21
C PRO A 82 -13.63 -8.36 24.67
N LEU A 83 -14.11 -8.88 25.80
CA LEU A 83 -15.46 -8.57 26.33
C LEU A 83 -15.59 -7.13 26.84
N ARG A 84 -14.52 -6.52 27.37
CA ARG A 84 -14.56 -5.20 28.00
C ARG A 84 -14.26 -4.07 27.04
N ARG A 85 -13.49 -4.32 25.98
CA ARG A 85 -12.94 -3.28 25.09
C ARG A 85 -13.42 -3.39 23.64
N LYS A 86 -14.58 -4.00 23.40
CA LYS A 86 -15.18 -4.18 22.06
C LYS A 86 -15.21 -2.91 21.21
N ASN A 87 -15.47 -1.74 21.80
CA ASN A 87 -15.57 -0.48 21.05
C ASN A 87 -14.29 -0.15 20.26
N TRP A 88 -13.12 -0.61 20.72
CA TRP A 88 -11.86 -0.44 20.00
C TRP A 88 -11.83 -1.20 18.67
N LEU A 89 -12.50 -2.35 18.58
CA LEU A 89 -12.62 -3.11 17.32
C LEU A 89 -13.53 -2.41 16.31
N ASN A 90 -14.55 -1.68 16.77
CA ASN A 90 -15.37 -0.86 15.87
C ASN A 90 -14.54 0.29 15.27
N THR A 91 -13.73 0.95 16.10
CA THR A 91 -12.79 1.99 15.62
C THR A 91 -11.79 1.41 14.63
N HIS A 92 -11.23 0.23 14.93
CA HIS A 92 -10.34 -0.49 14.01
C HIS A 92 -11.02 -0.80 12.68
N ALA A 93 -12.24 -1.35 12.69
CA ALA A 93 -12.98 -1.64 11.47
C ALA A 93 -13.20 -0.40 10.60
N VAL A 94 -13.53 0.75 11.20
CA VAL A 94 -13.65 2.03 10.48
C VAL A 94 -12.30 2.45 9.89
N MET A 95 -11.22 2.33 10.65
CA MET A 95 -9.88 2.67 10.16
C MET A 95 -9.45 1.78 8.99
N VAL A 96 -9.68 0.47 9.03
CA VAL A 96 -9.39 -0.44 7.92
C VAL A 96 -10.15 -0.03 6.65
N VAL A 97 -11.42 0.38 6.79
CA VAL A 97 -12.19 0.89 5.64
C VAL A 97 -11.59 2.18 5.09
N LEU A 98 -11.17 3.10 5.96
CA LEU A 98 -10.52 4.35 5.54
C LEU A 98 -9.17 4.10 4.86
N THR A 99 -8.35 3.16 5.36
CA THR A 99 -7.07 2.80 4.72
C THR A 99 -7.30 2.11 3.38
N ALA A 100 -8.30 1.24 3.28
CA ALA A 100 -8.65 0.59 2.02
C ALA A 100 -9.08 1.60 0.94
N ILE A 101 -9.91 2.58 1.32
CA ILE A 101 -10.29 3.68 0.42
C ILE A 101 -9.07 4.50 0.02
N ALA A 102 -8.20 4.84 0.98
CA ALA A 102 -6.97 5.60 0.67
C ALA A 102 -6.05 4.82 -0.29
N LEU A 103 -5.84 3.52 -0.07
CA LEU A 103 -5.07 2.67 -1.00
C LEU A 103 -5.72 2.60 -2.38
N LEU A 104 -7.05 2.50 -2.46
CA LEU A 104 -7.76 2.56 -3.74
C LEU A 104 -7.54 3.89 -4.45
N THR A 105 -7.55 5.01 -3.73
CA THR A 105 -7.28 6.32 -4.34
C THR A 105 -5.84 6.43 -4.86
N LEU A 106 -4.84 5.90 -4.12
CA LEU A 106 -3.45 5.85 -4.58
C LEU A 106 -3.32 4.96 -5.81
N GLY A 107 -3.91 3.76 -5.79
CA GLY A 107 -3.92 2.83 -6.91
C GLY A 107 -4.58 3.41 -8.16
N ALA A 108 -5.72 4.11 -7.99
CA ALA A 108 -6.41 4.80 -9.08
C ALA A 108 -5.55 5.92 -9.66
N ARG A 109 -4.83 6.69 -8.83
CA ARG A 109 -3.91 7.74 -9.32
C ARG A 109 -2.81 7.15 -10.19
N ILE A 110 -2.20 6.04 -9.77
CA ILE A 110 -1.18 5.34 -10.57
C ILE A 110 -1.79 4.79 -11.86
N TRP A 111 -2.99 4.22 -11.80
CA TRP A 111 -3.69 3.75 -13.01
C TRP A 111 -3.97 4.88 -14.00
N PHE A 112 -4.40 6.06 -13.56
CA PHE A 112 -4.58 7.19 -14.47
C PHE A 112 -3.26 7.64 -15.10
N THR A 113 -2.13 7.53 -14.37
CA THR A 113 -0.81 7.82 -14.94
C THR A 113 -0.40 6.82 -16.02
N THR A 114 -0.81 5.54 -15.96
CA THR A 114 -0.52 4.59 -17.05
C THR A 114 -1.29 4.97 -18.33
N LEU A 115 -2.54 5.42 -18.21
CA LEU A 115 -3.36 5.82 -19.36
C LEU A 115 -2.82 7.05 -20.10
N GLN A 116 -2.12 7.94 -19.41
CA GLN A 116 -1.59 9.19 -19.96
C GLN A 116 -0.06 9.23 -19.98
N GLU A 117 0.58 8.07 -19.84
CA GLU A 117 2.02 7.94 -19.62
C GLU A 117 2.84 8.71 -20.66
N ARG A 118 2.66 8.44 -21.96
CA ARG A 118 3.43 9.10 -23.03
C ARG A 118 3.31 10.62 -23.02
N LYS A 119 2.12 11.15 -22.69
CA LYS A 119 1.89 12.59 -22.61
C LYS A 119 2.58 13.19 -21.39
N MET A 120 2.49 12.53 -20.24
CA MET A 120 3.13 13.00 -19.01
C MET A 120 4.66 12.92 -19.10
N LEU A 121 5.19 11.83 -19.64
CA LEU A 121 6.63 11.67 -19.87
C LEU A 121 7.15 12.73 -20.84
N GLY A 122 6.42 13.03 -21.92
CA GLY A 122 6.83 14.09 -22.87
C GLY A 122 6.89 15.47 -22.23
N ASN A 123 5.93 15.82 -21.36
CA ASN A 123 5.96 17.08 -20.63
C ASN A 123 7.16 17.15 -19.65
N LYS A 124 7.46 16.05 -18.98
CA LYS A 124 8.63 15.96 -18.08
C LYS A 124 9.95 16.00 -18.85
N TRP A 125 10.01 15.33 -20.01
CA TRP A 125 11.15 15.36 -20.91
C TRP A 125 11.49 16.77 -21.35
N ALA A 126 10.48 17.51 -21.82
CA ALA A 126 10.64 18.89 -22.24
C ALA A 126 11.10 19.82 -21.10
N ALA A 127 10.74 19.50 -19.85
CA ALA A 127 11.10 20.30 -18.68
C ALA A 127 12.50 20.01 -18.09
N LEU A 128 13.17 18.93 -18.52
CA LEU A 128 14.53 18.63 -18.09
C LEU A 128 15.54 19.64 -18.64
N SER A 129 16.63 19.82 -17.90
CA SER A 129 17.86 20.43 -18.43
C SER A 129 18.54 19.51 -19.44
N ASP A 130 19.41 20.08 -20.28
CA ASP A 130 20.20 19.31 -21.23
C ASP A 130 21.05 18.24 -20.53
N ALA A 131 21.59 18.54 -19.35
CA ALA A 131 22.34 17.56 -18.55
C ALA A 131 21.47 16.38 -18.11
N GLY A 132 20.24 16.64 -17.65
CA GLY A 132 19.31 15.58 -17.25
C GLY A 132 18.88 14.72 -18.44
N ARG A 133 18.59 15.34 -19.59
CA ARG A 133 18.30 14.60 -20.83
C ARG A 133 19.49 13.74 -21.26
N ALA A 134 20.71 14.27 -21.17
CA ALA A 134 21.91 13.54 -21.53
C ALA A 134 22.14 12.30 -20.66
N GLU A 135 21.86 12.39 -19.36
CA GLU A 135 21.93 11.25 -18.44
C GLU A 135 20.94 10.15 -18.84
N PHE A 136 19.70 10.51 -19.19
CA PHE A 136 18.71 9.54 -19.68
C PHE A 136 19.08 8.91 -21.02
N GLU A 137 19.60 9.71 -21.95
CA GLU A 137 20.06 9.22 -23.26
C GLU A 137 21.21 8.23 -23.11
N ASP A 138 22.16 8.51 -22.21
CA ASP A 138 23.26 7.62 -21.85
C ASP A 138 22.76 6.36 -21.11
N GLU A 139 21.85 6.48 -20.14
CA GLU A 139 21.35 5.33 -19.36
C GLU A 139 20.50 4.38 -20.23
N LEU A 140 19.60 4.93 -21.05
CA LEU A 140 18.66 4.16 -21.85
C LEU A 140 19.19 3.81 -23.25
N GLN A 141 20.36 4.33 -23.62
CA GLN A 141 20.99 4.15 -24.93
C GLN A 141 20.00 4.50 -26.05
N CYS A 142 19.51 5.74 -26.03
CA CYS A 142 18.54 6.30 -26.98
C CYS A 142 18.84 7.79 -27.20
N CYS A 143 18.30 8.38 -28.26
CA CYS A 143 18.52 9.80 -28.58
C CYS A 143 17.21 10.51 -28.88
N GLY A 144 17.06 11.73 -28.35
CA GLY A 144 15.90 12.58 -28.56
C GLY A 144 14.58 11.98 -28.08
N TRP A 145 13.50 12.76 -28.20
CA TRP A 145 12.20 12.36 -27.65
C TRP A 145 11.35 11.49 -28.59
N LEU A 146 10.77 12.09 -29.65
CA LEU A 146 9.98 11.38 -30.67
C LEU A 146 10.81 11.03 -31.90
N ASN A 147 11.83 11.85 -32.18
CA ASN A 147 12.80 11.67 -33.26
C ASN A 147 14.20 11.86 -32.67
N VAL A 148 15.21 11.24 -33.29
CA VAL A 148 16.59 11.23 -32.78
C VAL A 148 17.23 12.62 -32.68
N THR A 149 16.76 13.59 -33.47
CA THR A 149 17.25 14.97 -33.49
C THR A 149 16.39 15.96 -32.69
N GLN A 150 15.28 15.49 -32.11
CA GLN A 150 14.33 16.36 -31.42
C GLN A 150 14.66 16.43 -29.94
N GLU A 151 14.91 17.66 -29.44
CA GLU A 151 15.22 17.92 -28.02
C GLU A 151 16.44 17.10 -27.55
N GLU A 152 17.39 16.85 -28.47
CA GLU A 152 18.63 16.12 -28.21
C GLU A 152 19.53 16.91 -27.26
N ALA A 153 20.17 16.20 -26.33
CA ALA A 153 21.22 16.77 -25.50
C ALA A 153 22.58 16.24 -25.97
N GLN A 154 23.66 16.94 -25.60
CA GLN A 154 25.00 16.42 -25.82
C GLN A 154 25.33 15.33 -24.79
N SER A 155 24.91 14.10 -25.09
CA SER A 155 25.21 12.89 -24.32
C SER A 155 26.41 12.14 -24.90
N ASN A 156 26.99 11.22 -24.12
CA ASN A 156 28.13 10.42 -24.58
C ASN A 156 27.72 9.37 -25.61
N PHE A 157 26.46 8.90 -25.54
CA PHE A 157 25.88 7.93 -26.45
C PHE A 157 25.46 8.55 -27.77
N CYS A 158 24.81 9.73 -27.74
CA CYS A 158 24.29 10.40 -28.95
C CYS A 158 25.39 11.15 -29.71
N THR A 159 26.31 10.39 -30.28
CA THR A 159 27.34 10.91 -31.18
C THR A 159 26.77 11.14 -32.60
N PRO A 160 27.43 11.97 -33.44
CA PRO A 160 27.00 12.22 -34.81
C PRO A 160 26.87 10.97 -35.68
N ASP A 161 27.58 9.89 -35.34
CA ASP A 161 27.51 8.61 -36.05
C ASP A 161 26.26 7.82 -35.62
N VAL A 162 25.94 7.81 -34.32
CA VAL A 162 24.73 7.17 -33.77
C VAL A 162 23.45 7.88 -34.25
N LEU A 163 23.48 9.21 -34.36
CA LEU A 163 22.38 10.02 -34.90
C LEU A 163 22.06 9.72 -36.37
N LYS A 164 23.03 9.21 -37.14
CA LYS A 164 22.87 8.84 -38.55
C LYS A 164 22.48 7.38 -38.73
N ASP A 165 22.61 6.55 -37.71
CA ASP A 165 22.22 5.14 -37.75
C ASP A 165 20.68 5.05 -37.78
N PRO A 166 20.08 4.48 -38.85
CA PRO A 166 18.64 4.28 -38.91
C PRO A 166 18.09 3.31 -37.85
N ASN A 167 18.97 2.55 -37.17
CA ASN A 167 18.57 1.64 -36.09
C ASN A 167 18.47 2.34 -34.73
N THR A 168 18.91 3.60 -34.61
CA THR A 168 18.82 4.35 -33.36
C THR A 168 17.36 4.67 -33.05
N ALA A 169 16.87 4.13 -31.92
CA ALA A 169 15.50 4.33 -31.49
C ALA A 169 15.34 5.59 -30.63
N PRO A 170 14.22 6.33 -30.75
CA PRO A 170 13.92 7.48 -29.90
C PRO A 170 13.61 7.07 -28.45
N CYS A 171 13.89 7.95 -27.49
CA CYS A 171 13.78 7.63 -26.06
C CYS A 171 12.35 7.37 -25.59
N VAL A 172 11.32 7.90 -26.27
CA VAL A 172 9.91 7.74 -25.86
C VAL A 172 9.50 6.29 -25.59
N ASN A 173 9.91 5.35 -26.43
CA ASN A 173 9.49 3.95 -26.28
C ASN A 173 10.26 3.24 -25.17
N LYS A 174 11.55 3.53 -25.01
CA LYS A 174 12.38 2.92 -23.95
C LYS A 174 11.99 3.46 -22.57
N LEU A 175 11.81 4.77 -22.46
CA LEU A 175 11.38 5.42 -21.23
C LEU A 175 9.96 4.99 -20.83
N ALA A 176 9.04 4.89 -21.79
CA ALA A 176 7.70 4.37 -21.54
C ALA A 176 7.73 2.89 -21.12
N ALA A 177 8.53 2.04 -21.76
CA ALA A 177 8.62 0.63 -21.37
C ALA A 177 9.18 0.45 -19.94
N ALA A 178 10.21 1.22 -19.59
CA ALA A 178 10.79 1.22 -18.25
C ALA A 178 9.79 1.75 -17.20
N SER A 179 9.08 2.82 -17.53
CA SER A 179 8.03 3.40 -16.70
C SER A 179 6.87 2.42 -16.48
N ASP A 180 6.26 1.88 -17.54
CA ASP A 180 5.15 0.94 -17.50
C ASP A 180 5.45 -0.30 -16.64
N LEU A 181 6.69 -0.81 -16.66
CA LEU A 181 7.11 -1.88 -15.77
C LEU A 181 6.99 -1.47 -14.29
N ILE A 182 7.47 -0.28 -13.93
CA ILE A 182 7.37 0.25 -12.56
C ILE A 182 5.91 0.48 -12.17
N LEU A 183 5.10 1.14 -13.01
CA LEU A 183 3.69 1.43 -12.68
C LEU A 183 2.89 0.15 -12.48
N ARG A 184 3.07 -0.87 -13.33
CA ARG A 184 2.35 -2.14 -13.22
C ARG A 184 2.65 -2.89 -11.93
N HIS A 185 3.92 -2.91 -11.52
CA HIS A 185 4.30 -3.51 -10.23
C HIS A 185 3.66 -2.77 -9.07
N LEU A 186 3.72 -1.43 -9.05
CA LEU A 186 3.13 -0.62 -7.99
C LEU A 186 1.61 -0.80 -7.91
N PHE A 187 0.92 -0.67 -9.04
CA PHE A 187 -0.52 -0.89 -9.12
C PHE A 187 -0.90 -2.29 -8.62
N THR A 188 -0.24 -3.34 -9.10
CA THR A 188 -0.56 -4.72 -8.71
C THR A 188 -0.35 -4.95 -7.21
N SER A 189 0.76 -4.43 -6.65
CA SER A 189 1.03 -4.53 -5.22
C SER A 189 0.00 -3.79 -4.36
N LEU A 190 -0.43 -2.59 -4.75
CA LEU A 190 -1.45 -1.83 -4.01
C LEU A 190 -2.80 -2.55 -4.01
N PHE A 191 -3.23 -3.13 -5.14
CA PHE A 191 -4.44 -3.95 -5.19
C PHE A 191 -4.33 -5.22 -4.33
N GLY A 192 -3.13 -5.81 -4.26
CA GLY A 192 -2.83 -6.89 -3.31
C GLY A 192 -3.03 -6.46 -1.86
N PHE A 193 -2.56 -5.27 -1.48
CA PHE A 193 -2.75 -4.73 -0.13
C PHE A 193 -4.22 -4.44 0.19
N ILE A 194 -4.98 -3.92 -0.76
CA ILE A 194 -6.44 -3.76 -0.60
C ILE A 194 -7.12 -5.11 -0.32
N GLY A 195 -6.66 -6.19 -0.97
CA GLY A 195 -7.11 -7.54 -0.66
C GLY A 195 -6.88 -7.92 0.81
N VAL A 196 -5.70 -7.60 1.35
CA VAL A 196 -5.38 -7.81 2.78
C VAL A 196 -6.30 -6.98 3.68
N ASP A 197 -6.56 -5.71 3.36
CA ASP A 197 -7.49 -4.85 4.10
C ASP A 197 -8.90 -5.45 4.17
N ILE A 198 -9.39 -6.02 3.06
CA ILE A 198 -10.69 -6.70 3.02
C ILE A 198 -10.70 -7.90 3.97
N PHE A 199 -9.65 -8.72 3.97
CA PHE A 199 -9.55 -9.85 4.89
C PHE A 199 -9.43 -9.41 6.36
N ALA A 200 -8.67 -8.37 6.66
CA ALA A 200 -8.56 -7.80 8.01
C ALA A 200 -9.90 -7.23 8.49
N PHE A 201 -10.65 -6.57 7.61
CA PHE A 201 -12.00 -6.10 7.90
C PHE A 201 -12.94 -7.25 8.25
N PHE A 202 -13.00 -8.30 7.42
CA PHE A 202 -13.83 -9.46 7.73
C PHE A 202 -13.39 -10.16 9.02
N ALA A 203 -12.09 -10.31 9.25
CA ALA A 203 -11.56 -10.88 10.50
C ALA A 203 -12.03 -10.08 11.72
N THR A 204 -11.98 -8.75 11.63
CA THR A 204 -12.45 -7.84 12.68
C THR A 204 -13.95 -8.00 12.93
N VAL A 205 -14.78 -8.01 11.87
CA VAL A 205 -16.23 -8.17 12.00
C VAL A 205 -16.60 -9.53 12.60
N ILE A 206 -15.95 -10.60 12.16
CA ILE A 206 -16.16 -11.95 12.71
C ILE A 206 -15.77 -11.98 14.19
N PHE A 207 -14.64 -11.35 14.55
CA PHE A 207 -14.20 -11.28 15.94
C PHE A 207 -15.16 -10.46 16.82
N ILE A 208 -15.67 -9.33 16.33
CA ILE A 208 -16.73 -8.55 17.00
C ILE A 208 -17.98 -9.41 17.20
N GLN A 209 -18.38 -10.19 16.19
CA GLN A 209 -19.56 -11.04 16.28
C GLN A 209 -19.38 -12.14 17.32
N ALA A 210 -18.21 -12.79 17.39
CA ALA A 210 -17.90 -13.78 18.41
C ALA A 210 -18.00 -13.18 19.83
N ILE A 211 -17.51 -11.95 20.01
CA ILE A 211 -17.64 -11.21 21.27
C ILE A 211 -19.12 -10.93 21.60
N ASN A 212 -19.92 -10.50 20.62
CA ASN A 212 -21.35 -10.22 20.83
C ASN A 212 -22.13 -11.47 21.25
N VAL A 213 -21.81 -12.62 20.65
CA VAL A 213 -22.44 -13.90 21.00
C VAL A 213 -22.09 -14.29 22.44
N GLU A 214 -20.81 -14.21 22.83
CA GLU A 214 -20.38 -14.50 24.20
C GLU A 214 -21.04 -13.54 25.23
N GLN A 215 -21.06 -12.24 24.96
CA GLN A 215 -21.75 -11.24 25.80
C GLN A 215 -23.25 -11.51 25.95
N ARG A 216 -23.90 -12.02 24.89
CA ARG A 216 -25.32 -12.37 24.94
C ARG A 216 -25.55 -13.56 25.86
N TYR A 217 -24.70 -14.58 25.80
CA TYR A 217 -24.80 -15.74 26.68
C TYR A 217 -24.57 -15.39 28.14
N GLU A 218 -23.59 -14.52 28.45
CA GLU A 218 -23.38 -14.00 29.81
C GLU A 218 -24.64 -13.33 30.37
N LYS A 219 -25.30 -12.47 29.57
CA LYS A 219 -26.54 -11.81 29.98
C LYS A 219 -27.73 -12.76 30.16
N ILE A 220 -27.79 -13.86 29.39
CA ILE A 220 -28.85 -14.87 29.54
C ILE A 220 -28.66 -15.65 30.85
N ASP A 221 -27.41 -16.03 31.16
CA ASP A 221 -27.09 -16.72 32.41
C ASP A 221 -27.34 -15.84 33.65
N GLU A 222 -27.04 -14.55 33.57
CA GLU A 222 -27.39 -13.57 34.62
C GLU A 222 -28.89 -13.52 34.88
N LYS A 223 -29.71 -13.52 33.81
CA LYS A 223 -31.18 -13.50 33.90
C LYS A 223 -31.77 -14.80 34.44
N ASN A 224 -31.18 -15.95 34.10
CA ASN A 224 -31.66 -17.26 34.50
C ASN A 224 -31.29 -17.64 35.95
N GLY A 225 -30.70 -16.73 36.73
CA GLY A 225 -30.34 -16.98 38.13
C GLY A 225 -29.19 -17.99 38.31
N ALA A 226 -28.54 -18.41 37.22
CA ALA A 226 -27.34 -19.25 37.27
C ALA A 226 -26.15 -18.52 37.93
N SER A 227 -26.27 -17.21 38.16
CA SER A 227 -25.36 -16.38 38.95
C SER A 227 -25.37 -16.68 40.46
N ARG A 228 -26.32 -17.48 40.99
CA ARG A 228 -26.46 -17.74 42.43
C ARG A 228 -25.70 -18.96 42.99
N HIS A 229 -24.98 -19.72 42.17
CA HIS A 229 -24.22 -20.90 42.62
C HIS A 229 -22.71 -20.69 42.80
N TYR A 230 -22.24 -19.43 42.82
CA TYR A 230 -20.83 -19.11 42.98
C TYR A 230 -20.61 -18.00 44.02
N VAL A 231 -20.93 -18.32 45.28
CA VAL A 231 -20.26 -17.74 46.45
C VAL A 231 -19.23 -18.74 46.94
#